data_AF-A0A3G2L969-F1
#
_entry.id   AF-A0A3G2L969-F1
#
_cell.length_a   1.000
_cell.length_b   1.000
_cell.length_c   1.000
_cell.angle_alpha   90.00
_cell.angle_beta   90.00
_cell.angle_gamma   90.00
#
_symmetry.space_group_name_H-M   'P 1'
#
loop_
_entity.id
_entity.type
_entity.pdbx_description
1 polymer ?
#
loop_
_entity_poly.entity_id
_entity_poly.type
_entity_poly.pdbx_seq_one_letter_code
_entity_poly.pdbx_strand_id
1 'polypeptide(L)'
;MQYYKNIPENYTEKEELSKLIDSILNVITIDAIFLSQEQREGYLSYHILTFIADIDNNPIPHEVLSWLSRLGKSHPKLRIRIYTEEQSEIALSRGSLYFLEHCCLGHTVHVRSEGGNLLDYPEMNLGNILKRAIRYQASEMEKVGTFAHTADILIREGNHAIATFNMHQAFELGFRFLERICMGKARVTHSIISHINYCQRYFPTLRPFPKTTDMENNELLLLLEHSYSVARYGNEFELDRAQTISIQKELRIFIGSLEAIFNRHYENCRMRIEGGETRLPQKNRDDKCSHGNVIEPSIGQRLREIEIDHLRFMEKVQELKELQTNGQ
;
A
#
# COMPACT_ATOMS: atom_id res chain seq x y z
N MET A 1 1.08 -35.44 -3.47
CA MET A 1 0.82 -35.23 -2.03
C MET A 1 -0.61 -34.71 -1.88
N GLN A 2 -1.35 -35.17 -0.87
CA GLN A 2 -2.73 -34.72 -0.63
C GLN A 2 -2.68 -33.49 0.28
N TYR A 3 -2.81 -32.30 -0.31
CA TYR A 3 -2.83 -31.05 0.43
C TYR A 3 -4.26 -30.77 0.94
N TYR A 4 -4.42 -30.40 2.20
CA TYR A 4 -5.71 -29.92 2.71
C TYR A 4 -5.98 -28.51 2.18
N LYS A 5 -7.15 -28.30 1.57
CA LYS A 5 -7.60 -27.00 1.05
C LYS A 5 -8.95 -26.64 1.63
N ASN A 6 -9.00 -25.49 2.30
CA ASN A 6 -10.19 -24.95 2.92
C ASN A 6 -10.78 -23.82 2.04
N ILE A 7 -11.23 -24.12 0.83
CA ILE A 7 -11.88 -23.10 -0.03
C ILE A 7 -13.32 -22.86 0.46
N PRO A 8 -13.75 -21.61 0.69
CA PRO A 8 -15.11 -21.29 1.13
C PRO A 8 -16.19 -21.94 0.25
N GLU A 9 -17.21 -22.53 0.87
CA GLU A 9 -18.27 -23.26 0.14
C GLU A 9 -19.09 -22.37 -0.78
N ASN A 10 -19.24 -21.10 -0.42
CA ASN A 10 -19.97 -20.10 -1.19
C ASN A 10 -19.15 -19.45 -2.32
N TYR A 11 -17.90 -19.87 -2.53
CA TYR A 11 -17.09 -19.37 -3.64
C TYR A 11 -17.54 -19.99 -4.97
N THR A 12 -18.08 -19.17 -5.88
CA THR A 12 -18.75 -19.61 -7.12
C THR A 12 -17.90 -20.50 -8.02
N GLU A 13 -16.57 -20.29 -8.06
CA GLU A 13 -15.63 -20.99 -8.95
C GLU A 13 -14.69 -21.93 -8.16
N LYS A 14 -15.22 -22.62 -7.13
CA LYS A 14 -14.44 -23.43 -6.17
C LYS A 14 -13.57 -24.52 -6.83
N GLU A 15 -14.10 -25.23 -7.82
CA GLU A 15 -13.35 -26.28 -8.52
C GLU A 15 -12.19 -25.73 -9.35
N GLU A 16 -12.42 -24.62 -10.06
CA GLU A 16 -11.39 -23.94 -10.85
C GLU A 16 -10.28 -23.40 -9.96
N LEU A 17 -10.64 -22.76 -8.85
CA LEU A 17 -9.69 -22.30 -7.85
C LEU A 17 -8.88 -23.46 -7.24
N SER A 18 -9.52 -24.60 -6.97
CA SER A 18 -8.84 -25.80 -6.46
C SER A 18 -7.79 -26.32 -7.44
N LYS A 19 -8.14 -26.42 -8.74
CA LYS A 19 -7.23 -26.84 -9.82
C LYS A 19 -6.07 -25.86 -10.01
N LEU A 20 -6.37 -24.56 -9.94
CA LEU A 20 -5.37 -23.50 -9.99
C LEU A 20 -4.35 -23.66 -8.85
N ILE A 21 -4.83 -23.83 -7.62
CA ILE A 21 -3.98 -24.05 -6.44
C ILE A 21 -3.12 -25.30 -6.61
N ASP A 22 -3.68 -26.42 -7.09
CA ASP A 22 -2.90 -27.64 -7.35
C ASP A 22 -1.78 -27.40 -8.35
N SER A 23 -2.07 -26.66 -9.43
CA SER A 23 -1.06 -26.36 -10.44
C SER A 23 0.13 -25.59 -9.87
N ILE A 24 -0.10 -24.73 -8.87
CA ILE A 24 0.94 -23.93 -8.21
C ILE A 24 1.70 -24.76 -7.18
N LEU A 25 0.99 -25.52 -6.33
CA LEU A 25 1.61 -26.40 -5.34
C LEU A 25 2.50 -27.50 -5.95
N ASN A 26 2.23 -27.89 -7.21
CA ASN A 26 3.05 -28.85 -7.95
C ASN A 26 4.34 -28.25 -8.54
N VAL A 27 4.45 -26.91 -8.61
CA VAL A 27 5.59 -26.20 -9.22
C VAL A 27 6.51 -25.60 -8.16
N ILE A 28 5.93 -25.10 -7.06
CA ILE A 28 6.66 -24.42 -6.00
C ILE A 28 6.09 -24.80 -4.63
N THR A 29 7.00 -24.94 -3.68
CA THR A 29 6.72 -25.26 -2.28
C THR A 29 6.15 -24.00 -1.58
N ILE A 30 4.91 -24.09 -1.09
CA ILE A 30 4.14 -22.98 -0.49
C ILE A 30 3.76 -23.30 0.96
N ASP A 31 3.98 -22.37 1.87
CA ASP A 31 3.67 -22.56 3.30
C ASP A 31 2.25 -22.16 3.64
N ALA A 32 1.74 -21.09 3.04
CA ALA A 32 0.34 -20.71 3.17
C ALA A 32 -0.25 -20.08 1.91
N ILE A 33 -1.57 -20.23 1.79
CA ILE A 33 -2.37 -19.58 0.76
C ILE A 33 -3.54 -18.86 1.42
N PHE A 34 -3.70 -17.59 1.08
CA PHE A 34 -4.79 -16.74 1.56
C PHE A 34 -5.65 -16.28 0.39
N LEU A 35 -6.96 -16.29 0.59
CA LEU A 35 -7.95 -15.74 -0.33
C LEU A 35 -8.60 -14.51 0.32
N SER A 36 -8.58 -13.38 -0.38
CA SER A 36 -9.27 -12.18 0.08
C SER A 36 -10.78 -12.30 -0.05
N GLN A 37 -11.51 -11.46 0.70
CA GLN A 37 -12.89 -11.11 0.33
C GLN A 37 -12.92 -10.47 -1.07
N GLU A 38 -14.09 -10.46 -1.71
CA GLU A 38 -14.28 -9.79 -3.00
C GLU A 38 -13.93 -8.31 -2.86
N GLN A 39 -13.00 -7.85 -3.68
CA GLN A 39 -12.59 -6.45 -3.79
C GLN A 39 -13.43 -5.76 -4.84
N ARG A 40 -13.96 -4.58 -4.52
CA ARG A 40 -14.78 -3.76 -5.43
C ARG A 40 -14.15 -2.39 -5.60
N GLU A 41 -13.61 -2.16 -6.79
CA GLU A 41 -12.82 -0.99 -7.10
C GLU A 41 -13.34 -0.35 -8.40
N GLY A 42 -14.23 0.63 -8.25
CA GLY A 42 -14.95 1.22 -9.37
C GLY A 42 -15.78 0.17 -10.12
N TYR A 43 -15.43 -0.08 -11.38
CA TYR A 43 -16.08 -1.09 -12.23
C TYR A 43 -15.44 -2.49 -12.13
N LEU A 44 -14.34 -2.64 -11.41
CA LEU A 44 -13.67 -3.93 -11.24
C LEU A 44 -14.16 -4.64 -9.99
N SER A 45 -14.46 -5.94 -10.14
CA SER A 45 -14.64 -6.87 -9.04
C SER A 45 -13.64 -8.02 -9.17
N TYR A 46 -12.91 -8.34 -8.11
CA TYR A 46 -11.89 -9.40 -8.13
C TYR A 46 -11.59 -9.94 -6.73
N HIS A 47 -11.00 -11.14 -6.65
CA HIS A 47 -10.37 -11.65 -5.44
C HIS A 47 -8.84 -11.62 -5.57
N ILE A 48 -8.15 -11.58 -4.44
CA ILE A 48 -6.70 -11.68 -4.36
C ILE A 48 -6.37 -13.06 -3.78
N LEU A 49 -5.50 -13.78 -4.47
CA LEU A 49 -4.98 -15.08 -4.04
C LEU A 49 -3.49 -14.90 -3.74
N THR A 50 -3.15 -14.90 -2.46
CA THR A 50 -1.80 -14.65 -1.95
C THR A 50 -1.15 -15.95 -1.52
N PHE A 51 0.03 -16.23 -2.06
CA PHE A 51 0.86 -17.37 -1.72
C PHE A 51 2.07 -16.89 -0.91
N ILE A 52 2.36 -17.54 0.21
CA ILE A 52 3.60 -17.37 0.94
C ILE A 52 4.50 -18.57 0.62
N ALA A 53 5.59 -18.28 -0.11
CA ALA A 53 6.56 -19.28 -0.52
C ALA A 53 7.40 -19.74 0.66
N ASP A 54 7.75 -21.03 0.62
CA ASP A 54 8.67 -21.66 1.56
C ASP A 54 10.04 -20.97 1.58
N ILE A 55 10.72 -20.97 2.73
CA ILE A 55 12.02 -20.32 2.94
C ILE A 55 13.09 -20.79 1.94
N ASP A 56 13.03 -22.04 1.49
CA ASP A 56 13.94 -22.60 0.49
C ASP A 56 13.74 -21.98 -0.90
N ASN A 57 12.64 -21.25 -1.11
CA ASN A 57 12.34 -20.49 -2.33
C ASN A 57 12.60 -18.99 -2.16
N ASN A 58 13.51 -18.58 -1.26
CA ASN A 58 13.99 -17.20 -1.17
C ASN A 58 15.35 -17.05 -1.87
N PRO A 59 15.46 -16.31 -3.00
CA PRO A 59 14.41 -15.56 -3.68
C PRO A 59 13.54 -16.44 -4.59
N ILE A 60 12.28 -16.02 -4.81
CA ILE A 60 11.34 -16.74 -5.66
C ILE A 60 11.87 -16.77 -7.11
N PRO A 61 11.95 -17.94 -7.77
CA PRO A 61 12.49 -18.05 -9.12
C PRO A 61 11.75 -17.19 -10.14
N HIS A 62 12.49 -16.53 -11.05
CA HIS A 62 11.92 -15.66 -12.07
C HIS A 62 10.97 -16.40 -13.03
N GLU A 63 11.23 -17.68 -13.30
CA GLU A 63 10.38 -18.54 -14.13
C GLU A 63 9.00 -18.73 -13.49
N VAL A 64 8.96 -18.92 -12.17
CA VAL A 64 7.70 -19.01 -11.40
C VAL A 64 6.94 -17.69 -11.47
N LEU A 65 7.62 -16.55 -11.27
CA LEU A 65 6.99 -15.23 -11.39
C LEU A 65 6.40 -14.98 -12.79
N SER A 66 7.15 -15.35 -13.84
CA SER A 66 6.72 -15.21 -15.23
C SER A 66 5.52 -16.11 -15.53
N TRP A 67 5.55 -17.34 -15.04
CA TRP A 67 4.45 -18.28 -15.17
C TRP A 67 3.18 -17.82 -14.45
N LEU A 68 3.28 -17.40 -13.18
CA LEU A 68 2.17 -16.83 -12.41
C LEU A 68 1.59 -15.58 -13.09
N SER A 69 2.42 -14.75 -13.71
CA SER A 69 1.93 -13.60 -14.48
C SER A 69 1.11 -13.99 -15.70
N ARG A 70 1.41 -15.12 -16.36
CA ARG A 70 0.59 -15.64 -17.48
C ARG A 70 -0.71 -16.24 -16.95
N LEU A 71 -0.62 -17.00 -15.87
CA LEU A 71 -1.76 -17.62 -15.20
C LEU A 71 -2.79 -16.57 -14.74
N GLY A 72 -2.32 -15.47 -14.16
CA GLY A 72 -3.18 -14.35 -13.79
C GLY A 72 -3.90 -13.67 -14.97
N LYS A 73 -3.37 -13.74 -16.20
CA LYS A 73 -4.08 -13.24 -17.39
C LYS A 73 -5.24 -14.16 -17.78
N SER A 74 -5.11 -15.46 -17.55
CA SER A 74 -6.17 -16.45 -17.80
C SER A 74 -7.30 -16.42 -16.77
N HIS A 75 -7.05 -15.85 -15.57
CA HIS A 75 -8.05 -15.72 -14.50
C HIS A 75 -8.28 -14.24 -14.15
N PRO A 76 -8.99 -13.45 -14.97
CA PRO A 76 -9.13 -12.00 -14.81
C PRO A 76 -9.90 -11.58 -13.55
N LYS A 77 -10.65 -12.48 -12.91
CA LYS A 77 -11.29 -12.24 -11.60
C LYS A 77 -10.36 -12.47 -10.42
N LEU A 78 -9.15 -12.99 -10.66
CA LEU A 78 -8.16 -13.26 -9.62
C LEU A 78 -6.93 -12.38 -9.80
N ARG A 79 -6.36 -11.95 -8.68
CA ARG A 79 -5.05 -11.31 -8.59
C ARG A 79 -4.14 -12.26 -7.84
N ILE A 80 -3.35 -13.01 -8.60
CA ILE A 80 -2.43 -14.01 -8.06
C ILE A 80 -1.14 -13.31 -7.64
N ARG A 81 -0.73 -13.52 -6.39
CA ARG A 81 0.45 -12.88 -5.79
C ARG A 81 1.24 -13.88 -4.99
N ILE A 82 2.56 -13.82 -5.08
CA ILE A 82 3.47 -14.66 -4.31
C ILE A 82 4.50 -13.78 -3.61
N TYR A 83 4.78 -14.09 -2.35
CA TYR A 83 5.77 -13.41 -1.52
C TYR A 83 6.55 -14.43 -0.71
N THR A 84 7.74 -14.07 -0.26
CA THR A 84 8.45 -14.83 0.77
C THR A 84 7.87 -14.48 2.15
N GLU A 85 8.10 -15.35 3.14
CA GLU A 85 7.74 -15.04 4.54
C GLU A 85 8.39 -13.72 4.99
N GLU A 86 9.69 -13.56 4.76
CA GLU A 86 10.45 -12.34 5.07
C GLU A 86 9.79 -11.08 4.48
N GLN A 87 9.33 -11.13 3.22
CA GLN A 87 8.64 -10.00 2.60
C GLN A 87 7.36 -9.64 3.32
N SER A 88 6.57 -10.64 3.72
CA SER A 88 5.32 -10.44 4.44
C SER A 88 5.56 -9.90 5.85
N GLU A 89 6.56 -10.41 6.56
CA GLU A 89 6.94 -9.97 7.91
C GLU A 89 7.43 -8.52 7.90
N ILE A 90 8.37 -8.18 6.99
CA ILE A 90 8.86 -6.81 6.84
C ILE A 90 7.72 -5.86 6.45
N ALA A 91 6.80 -6.29 5.60
CA ALA A 91 5.68 -5.46 5.19
C ALA A 91 4.69 -5.21 6.34
N LEU A 92 4.32 -6.26 7.10
CA LEU A 92 3.48 -6.13 8.28
C LEU A 92 4.13 -5.29 9.36
N SER A 93 5.44 -5.46 9.60
CA SER A 93 6.17 -4.65 10.57
C SER A 93 6.19 -3.16 10.20
N ARG A 94 6.02 -2.82 8.92
CA ARG A 94 5.88 -1.46 8.39
C ARG A 94 4.43 -0.97 8.25
N GLY A 95 3.45 -1.77 8.66
CA GLY A 95 2.04 -1.39 8.62
C GLY A 95 1.33 -1.69 7.29
N SER A 96 1.79 -2.67 6.51
CA SER A 96 1.17 -3.03 5.23
C SER A 96 -0.30 -3.41 5.39
N LEU A 97 -1.18 -2.61 4.78
CA LEU A 97 -2.61 -2.90 4.72
C LEU A 97 -2.90 -4.11 3.83
N TYR A 98 -2.11 -4.33 2.78
CA TYR A 98 -2.25 -5.49 1.90
C TYR A 98 -2.22 -6.82 2.67
N PHE A 99 -1.16 -7.05 3.47
CA PHE A 99 -1.04 -8.29 4.22
C PHE A 99 -2.05 -8.35 5.37
N LEU A 100 -2.31 -7.23 6.05
CA LEU A 100 -3.33 -7.15 7.09
C LEU A 100 -4.72 -7.54 6.56
N GLU A 101 -5.14 -6.93 5.46
CA GLU A 101 -6.49 -7.08 4.91
C GLU A 101 -6.71 -8.45 4.27
N HIS A 102 -5.73 -8.92 3.50
CA HIS A 102 -5.90 -10.07 2.61
C HIS A 102 -5.28 -11.36 3.14
N CYS A 103 -4.40 -11.30 4.15
CA CYS A 103 -3.81 -12.48 4.78
C CYS A 103 -4.29 -12.63 6.21
N CYS A 104 -4.03 -11.65 7.09
CA CYS A 104 -4.37 -11.75 8.51
C CYS A 104 -5.88 -11.76 8.76
N LEU A 105 -6.59 -10.89 8.05
CA LEU A 105 -8.05 -10.87 8.03
C LEU A 105 -8.60 -11.72 6.85
N GLY A 106 -7.73 -12.28 6.01
CA GLY A 106 -8.12 -13.08 4.86
C GLY A 106 -8.67 -14.46 5.25
N HIS A 107 -9.14 -15.20 4.24
CA HIS A 107 -9.51 -16.61 4.43
C HIS A 107 -8.30 -17.49 4.14
N THR A 108 -7.85 -18.25 5.13
CA THR A 108 -6.76 -19.20 4.97
C THR A 108 -7.25 -20.42 4.19
N VAL A 109 -6.73 -20.60 2.97
CA VAL A 109 -7.09 -21.70 2.07
C VAL A 109 -6.18 -22.90 2.27
N HIS A 110 -4.90 -22.67 2.55
CA HIS A 110 -3.92 -23.73 2.74
C HIS A 110 -2.89 -23.28 3.78
N VAL A 111 -2.48 -24.21 4.64
CA VAL A 111 -1.30 -24.08 5.51
C VAL A 111 -0.60 -25.44 5.49
N ARG A 112 0.71 -25.44 5.35
CA ARG A 112 1.50 -26.66 5.51
C ARG A 112 1.55 -27.04 7.00
N SER A 113 1.18 -28.27 7.32
CA SER A 113 1.04 -28.79 8.69
C SER A 113 2.31 -28.76 9.55
N GLU A 114 3.49 -28.57 8.95
CA GLU A 114 4.78 -28.44 9.66
C GLU A 114 5.22 -26.98 9.84
N GLY A 115 4.57 -26.04 9.14
CA GLY A 115 4.71 -24.61 9.43
C GLY A 115 3.94 -24.32 10.71
N GLY A 116 4.58 -23.71 11.70
CA GLY A 116 3.87 -23.05 12.80
C GLY A 116 2.84 -22.04 12.26
N ASN A 117 2.03 -21.43 13.12
CA ASN A 117 1.04 -20.45 12.67
C ASN A 117 1.70 -19.29 11.89
N LEU A 118 1.77 -19.42 10.57
CA LEU A 118 2.34 -18.44 9.66
C LEU A 118 1.46 -17.20 9.76
N LEU A 119 2.05 -16.07 10.16
CA LEU A 119 1.36 -14.81 10.48
C LEU A 119 0.63 -14.76 11.85
N ASP A 120 1.00 -15.59 12.82
CA ASP A 120 0.60 -15.46 14.24
C ASP A 120 1.81 -15.11 15.10
N TYR A 121 2.39 -13.93 14.83
CA TYR A 121 3.52 -13.47 15.62
C TYR A 121 3.02 -12.94 16.97
N PRO A 122 3.66 -13.27 18.10
CA PRO A 122 3.27 -12.76 19.43
C PRO A 122 3.18 -11.22 19.52
N GLU A 123 3.89 -10.52 18.64
CA GLU A 123 3.93 -9.05 18.55
C GLU A 123 2.90 -8.48 17.56
N MET A 124 2.12 -9.33 16.89
CA MET A 124 1.21 -9.00 15.80
C MET A 124 -0.14 -8.52 16.29
N ASN A 125 -0.13 -7.52 17.17
CA ASN A 125 -1.34 -6.80 17.52
C ASN A 125 -1.83 -6.05 16.27
N LEU A 126 -2.97 -6.48 15.71
CA LEU A 126 -3.53 -5.90 14.49
C LEU A 126 -3.78 -4.39 14.61
N GLY A 127 -4.17 -3.91 15.80
CA GLY A 127 -4.31 -2.49 16.10
C GLY A 127 -2.99 -1.73 16.03
N ASN A 128 -1.86 -2.35 16.40
CA ASN A 128 -0.54 -1.75 16.24
C ASN A 128 -0.12 -1.65 14.77
N ILE A 129 -0.49 -2.63 13.93
CA ILE A 129 -0.25 -2.58 12.48
C ILE A 129 -1.01 -1.40 11.87
N LEU A 130 -2.28 -1.20 12.24
CA LEU A 130 -3.06 -0.03 11.80
C LEU A 130 -2.41 1.31 12.21
N LYS A 131 -1.97 1.42 13.47
CA LYS A 131 -1.26 2.62 13.93
C LYS A 131 0.02 2.87 13.13
N ARG A 132 0.74 1.81 12.74
CA ARG A 132 1.93 1.91 11.87
C ARG A 132 1.55 2.37 10.46
N ALA A 133 0.45 1.86 9.91
CA ALA A 133 -0.05 2.27 8.59
C ALA A 133 -0.31 3.79 8.52
N ILE A 134 -0.96 4.37 9.52
CA ILE A 134 -1.21 5.82 9.61
C ILE A 134 0.10 6.62 9.69
N ARG A 135 1.04 6.19 10.54
CA ARG A 135 2.35 6.87 10.64
C ARG A 135 3.12 6.80 9.33
N TYR A 136 3.05 5.65 8.66
CA TYR A 136 3.71 5.45 7.37
C TYR A 136 3.07 6.31 6.28
N GLN A 137 1.73 6.38 6.20
CA GLN A 137 1.02 7.31 5.33
C GLN A 137 1.46 8.76 5.57
N ALA A 138 1.44 9.22 6.82
CA ALA A 138 1.81 10.60 7.15
C ALA A 138 3.24 10.92 6.68
N SER A 139 4.20 10.04 6.95
CA SER A 139 5.59 10.23 6.54
C SER A 139 5.79 10.22 5.02
N GLU A 140 5.09 9.37 4.29
CA GLU A 140 5.23 9.33 2.82
C GLU A 140 4.50 10.50 2.15
N MET A 141 3.33 10.89 2.68
CA MET A 141 2.57 12.04 2.16
C MET A 141 3.24 13.37 2.44
N GLU A 142 4.00 13.50 3.54
CA GLU A 142 4.85 14.66 3.78
C GLU A 142 5.91 14.82 2.67
N LYS A 143 6.51 13.72 2.20
CA LYS A 143 7.49 13.75 1.10
C LYS A 143 6.83 14.13 -0.22
N VAL A 144 5.69 13.50 -0.54
CA VAL A 144 4.89 13.81 -1.73
C VAL A 144 4.48 15.30 -1.72
N GLY A 145 3.98 15.77 -0.58
CA GLY A 145 3.60 17.17 -0.37
C GLY A 145 4.76 18.14 -0.49
N THR A 146 5.95 17.77 0.00
CA THR A 146 7.18 18.58 -0.17
C THR A 146 7.48 18.80 -1.64
N PHE A 147 7.54 17.73 -2.45
CA PHE A 147 7.80 17.84 -3.89
C PHE A 147 6.71 18.62 -4.63
N ALA A 148 5.43 18.39 -4.30
CA ALA A 148 4.32 19.14 -4.89
C ALA A 148 4.40 20.64 -4.54
N HIS A 149 4.73 20.98 -3.29
CA HIS A 149 4.87 22.36 -2.85
C HIS A 149 6.06 23.06 -3.51
N THR A 150 7.21 22.37 -3.64
CA THR A 150 8.36 22.88 -4.38
C THR A 150 8.01 23.16 -5.83
N ALA A 151 7.24 22.29 -6.49
CA ALA A 151 6.75 22.55 -7.84
C ALA A 151 5.88 23.82 -7.91
N ASP A 152 4.98 24.04 -6.93
CA ASP A 152 4.13 25.24 -6.86
C ASP A 152 4.94 26.55 -6.74
N ILE A 153 6.09 26.52 -6.04
CA ILE A 153 7.02 27.66 -5.97
C ILE A 153 7.69 27.87 -7.33
N LEU A 154 8.28 26.82 -7.91
CA LEU A 154 9.01 26.88 -9.17
C LEU A 154 8.13 27.33 -10.35
N ILE A 155 6.85 26.96 -10.37
CA ILE A 155 5.88 27.45 -11.37
C ILE A 155 5.71 28.97 -11.29
N ARG A 156 5.70 29.54 -10.08
CA ARG A 156 5.57 31.00 -9.87
C ARG A 156 6.83 31.75 -10.28
N GLU A 157 7.98 31.12 -10.14
CA GLU A 157 9.29 31.64 -10.55
C GLU A 157 9.56 31.46 -12.07
N GLY A 158 8.64 30.81 -12.80
CA GLY A 158 8.79 30.54 -14.24
C GLY A 158 9.68 29.35 -14.58
N ASN A 159 10.11 28.58 -13.57
CA ASN A 159 10.99 27.42 -13.76
C ASN A 159 10.19 26.13 -14.02
N HIS A 160 9.55 26.08 -15.19
CA HIS A 160 8.59 25.04 -15.57
C HIS A 160 9.20 23.63 -15.73
N ALA A 161 10.44 23.54 -16.22
CA ALA A 161 11.13 22.25 -16.36
C ALA A 161 11.42 21.62 -14.99
N ILE A 162 12.00 22.39 -14.05
CA ILE A 162 12.31 21.88 -12.70
C ILE A 162 11.02 21.65 -11.90
N ALA A 163 9.99 22.49 -12.10
CA ALA A 163 8.68 22.24 -11.49
C ALA A 163 8.12 20.88 -11.92
N THR A 164 8.16 20.56 -13.22
CA THR A 164 7.65 19.29 -13.75
C THR A 164 8.47 18.09 -13.26
N PHE A 165 9.78 18.23 -13.13
CA PHE A 165 10.61 17.22 -12.46
C PHE A 165 10.17 16.96 -11.01
N ASN A 166 9.88 18.01 -10.24
CA ASN A 166 9.38 17.84 -8.86
C ASN A 166 7.99 17.17 -8.85
N MET A 167 7.11 17.51 -9.80
CA MET A 167 5.82 16.81 -9.94
C MET A 167 6.01 15.33 -10.28
N HIS A 168 6.98 14.97 -11.11
CA HIS A 168 7.33 13.57 -11.40
C HIS A 168 7.73 12.84 -10.13
N GLN A 169 8.62 13.43 -9.31
CA GLN A 169 9.01 12.84 -8.01
C GLN A 169 7.80 12.63 -7.09
N ALA A 170 6.88 13.60 -7.03
CA ALA A 170 5.65 13.49 -6.25
C ALA A 170 4.76 12.33 -6.73
N PHE A 171 4.57 12.17 -8.05
CA PHE A 171 3.85 11.03 -8.61
C PHE A 171 4.52 9.70 -8.28
N GLU A 172 5.84 9.57 -8.52
CA GLU A 172 6.58 8.33 -8.27
C GLU A 172 6.46 7.91 -6.80
N LEU A 173 6.69 8.85 -5.86
CA LEU A 173 6.59 8.57 -4.43
C LEU A 173 5.17 8.17 -4.02
N GLY A 174 4.15 8.86 -4.54
CA GLY A 174 2.75 8.50 -4.28
C GLY A 174 2.41 7.10 -4.79
N PHE A 175 2.80 6.76 -6.01
CA PHE A 175 2.59 5.41 -6.54
C PHE A 175 3.32 4.35 -5.71
N ARG A 176 4.60 4.56 -5.40
CA ARG A 176 5.39 3.60 -4.61
C ARG A 176 4.84 3.42 -3.20
N PHE A 177 4.33 4.47 -2.58
CA PHE A 177 3.59 4.38 -1.32
C PHE A 177 2.38 3.47 -1.47
N LEU A 178 1.50 3.76 -2.44
CA LEU A 178 0.25 3.02 -2.63
C LEU A 178 0.50 1.54 -2.96
N GLU A 179 1.44 1.27 -3.85
CA GLU A 179 1.81 -0.09 -4.25
C GLU A 179 2.35 -0.91 -3.08
N ARG A 180 3.12 -0.27 -2.19
CA ARG A 180 3.66 -0.95 -1.01
C ARG A 180 2.58 -1.18 0.06
N ILE A 181 1.76 -0.18 0.33
CA ILE A 181 0.78 -0.23 1.42
C ILE A 181 -0.44 -1.10 1.06
N CYS A 182 -0.97 -0.99 -0.16
CA CYS A 182 -2.19 -1.68 -0.60
C CYS A 182 -1.94 -2.84 -1.58
N MET A 183 -0.70 -3.04 -2.07
CA MET A 183 -0.40 -4.13 -3.01
C MET A 183 0.80 -4.98 -2.57
N GLY A 184 1.32 -4.77 -1.35
CA GLY A 184 2.36 -5.57 -0.71
C GLY A 184 3.78 -5.32 -1.22
N LYS A 185 3.96 -4.80 -2.44
CA LYS A 185 5.27 -4.48 -3.01
C LYS A 185 5.18 -3.42 -4.12
N ALA A 186 6.08 -2.44 -4.02
CA ALA A 186 6.29 -1.42 -5.04
C ALA A 186 7.14 -1.93 -6.21
N ARG A 187 6.86 -1.42 -7.41
CA ARG A 187 7.69 -1.57 -8.59
C ARG A 187 9.01 -0.83 -8.39
N VAL A 188 10.09 -1.43 -8.88
CA VAL A 188 11.42 -0.79 -8.95
C VAL A 188 11.55 -0.21 -10.35
N THR A 189 10.99 0.97 -10.55
CA THR A 189 11.01 1.72 -11.80
C THR A 189 10.84 3.20 -11.48
N HIS A 190 11.30 4.06 -12.38
CA HIS A 190 11.01 5.50 -12.34
C HIS A 190 9.89 5.89 -13.28
N SER A 191 9.44 4.97 -14.15
CA SER A 191 8.38 5.27 -15.11
C SER A 191 7.02 5.35 -14.42
N ILE A 192 6.42 6.53 -14.44
CA ILE A 192 5.04 6.79 -14.03
C ILE A 192 4.06 5.94 -14.87
N ILE A 193 4.30 5.77 -16.18
CA ILE A 193 3.49 4.89 -17.04
C ILE A 193 3.48 3.45 -16.49
N SER A 194 4.64 2.95 -16.07
CA SER A 194 4.76 1.61 -15.49
C SER A 194 3.98 1.47 -14.18
N HIS A 195 4.01 2.51 -13.33
CA HIS A 195 3.23 2.56 -12.10
C HIS A 195 1.72 2.62 -12.36
N ILE A 196 1.25 3.49 -13.27
CA ILE A 196 -0.17 3.55 -13.68
C ILE A 196 -0.62 2.17 -14.18
N ASN A 197 0.15 1.55 -15.07
CA ASN A 197 -0.18 0.26 -15.66
C ASN A 197 -0.25 -0.88 -14.63
N TYR A 198 0.54 -0.77 -13.57
CA TYR A 198 0.53 -1.73 -12.48
C TYR A 198 -0.68 -1.50 -11.56
N CYS A 199 -0.93 -0.26 -11.14
CA CYS A 199 -2.02 0.14 -10.25
C CYS A 199 -3.42 -0.02 -10.88
N GLN A 200 -3.60 0.25 -12.18
CA GLN A 200 -4.92 0.19 -12.83
C GLN A 200 -5.61 -1.18 -12.73
N ARG A 201 -4.83 -2.25 -12.50
CA ARG A 201 -5.34 -3.62 -12.33
C ARG A 201 -6.03 -3.84 -10.98
N TYR A 202 -5.80 -2.95 -10.02
CA TYR A 202 -6.32 -2.96 -8.66
C TYR A 202 -7.21 -1.73 -8.44
N PHE A 203 -6.72 -0.55 -8.81
CA PHE A 203 -7.38 0.74 -8.64
C PHE A 203 -7.63 1.38 -10.01
N PRO A 204 -8.63 0.92 -10.77
CA PRO A 204 -8.91 1.42 -12.11
C PRO A 204 -9.41 2.86 -12.12
N THR A 205 -9.78 3.41 -10.96
CA THR A 205 -10.16 4.80 -10.74
C THR A 205 -8.96 5.70 -10.45
N LEU A 206 -7.80 5.14 -10.09
CA LEU A 206 -6.55 5.87 -9.91
C LEU A 206 -5.93 6.15 -11.29
N ARG A 207 -6.41 7.21 -11.93
CA ARG A 207 -5.95 7.63 -13.26
C ARG A 207 -5.47 9.07 -13.18
N PRO A 208 -4.18 9.30 -12.89
CA PRO A 208 -3.61 10.59 -13.23
C PRO A 208 -3.63 10.70 -14.75
N PHE A 209 -4.08 11.84 -15.26
CA PHE A 209 -4.26 12.14 -16.68
C PHE A 209 -5.55 11.57 -17.31
N PRO A 210 -6.32 12.41 -18.04
CA PRO A 210 -7.54 11.99 -18.72
C PRO A 210 -7.26 11.00 -19.86
N LYS A 211 -8.28 10.19 -20.21
CA LYS A 211 -8.20 9.19 -21.28
C LYS A 211 -7.92 9.85 -22.63
N THR A 212 -6.67 9.78 -23.08
CA THR A 212 -6.41 9.46 -24.48
C THR A 212 -6.70 7.96 -24.64
N THR A 213 -7.18 7.53 -25.81
CA THR A 213 -7.46 6.12 -26.13
C THR A 213 -6.23 5.21 -25.95
N ASP A 214 -5.05 5.83 -25.84
CA ASP A 214 -3.75 5.23 -25.61
C ASP A 214 -2.94 6.12 -24.66
N MET A 215 -2.51 5.58 -23.51
CA MET A 215 -1.66 6.28 -22.54
C MET A 215 -0.29 6.62 -23.11
N GLU A 216 0.21 5.83 -24.06
CA GLU A 216 1.48 6.08 -24.75
C GLU A 216 1.39 7.34 -25.64
N ASN A 217 0.18 7.80 -25.96
CA ASN A 217 -0.10 9.01 -26.72
C ASN A 217 -0.57 10.19 -25.86
N ASN A 218 -0.53 10.08 -24.53
CA ASN A 218 -0.89 11.19 -23.64
C ASN A 218 0.28 12.18 -23.55
N GLU A 219 0.18 13.30 -24.26
CA GLU A 219 1.23 14.33 -24.33
C GLU A 219 1.71 14.80 -22.95
N LEU A 220 0.78 15.08 -22.01
CA LEU A 220 1.13 15.54 -20.67
C LEU A 220 1.90 14.48 -19.86
N LEU A 221 1.52 13.21 -20.00
CA LEU A 221 2.21 12.10 -19.36
C LEU A 221 3.60 11.87 -19.95
N LEU A 222 3.74 11.95 -21.28
CA LEU A 222 5.04 11.86 -21.93
C LEU A 222 5.96 13.00 -21.47
N LEU A 223 5.47 14.23 -21.43
CA LEU A 223 6.22 15.38 -20.90
C LEU A 223 6.65 15.13 -19.45
N LEU A 224 5.75 14.61 -18.61
CA LEU A 224 6.10 14.25 -17.24
C LEU A 224 7.22 13.21 -17.20
N GLU A 225 7.13 12.12 -17.97
CA GLU A 225 8.17 11.08 -18.02
C GLU A 225 9.52 11.61 -18.51
N HIS A 226 9.50 12.46 -19.55
CA HIS A 226 10.72 13.05 -20.08
C HIS A 226 11.39 13.99 -19.06
N SER A 227 10.62 14.66 -18.20
CA SER A 227 11.18 15.57 -17.19
C SER A 227 12.17 14.91 -16.22
N TYR A 228 12.01 13.61 -15.93
CA TYR A 228 12.93 12.83 -15.09
C TYR A 228 14.33 12.71 -15.70
N SER A 229 14.41 12.64 -17.03
CA SER A 229 15.66 12.47 -17.79
C SER A 229 16.26 13.82 -18.17
N VAL A 230 15.45 14.78 -18.61
CA VAL A 230 15.96 16.03 -19.21
C VAL A 230 16.39 17.08 -18.19
N ALA A 231 15.82 17.08 -16.98
CA ALA A 231 16.28 17.95 -15.89
C ALA A 231 17.77 17.73 -15.51
N ARG A 232 18.38 16.63 -15.96
CA ARG A 232 19.78 16.29 -15.71
C ARG A 232 20.72 16.51 -16.90
N TYR A 233 20.22 16.66 -18.14
CA TYR A 233 21.06 16.57 -19.35
C TYR A 233 20.82 17.58 -20.49
N GLY A 234 19.92 18.56 -20.35
CA GLY A 234 20.11 19.85 -21.02
C GLY A 234 19.09 20.35 -22.06
N ASN A 235 19.03 21.69 -22.09
CA ASN A 235 18.74 22.69 -23.13
C ASN A 235 17.59 22.57 -24.15
N GLU A 236 16.88 21.45 -24.33
CA GLU A 236 15.82 21.34 -25.36
C GLU A 236 14.42 20.98 -24.82
N PHE A 237 14.22 21.02 -23.50
CA PHE A 237 12.91 20.74 -22.90
C PHE A 237 12.24 22.05 -22.47
N GLU A 238 11.56 22.68 -23.42
CA GLU A 238 10.67 23.79 -23.15
C GLU A 238 9.27 23.28 -22.87
N LEU A 239 8.84 23.44 -21.63
CA LEU A 239 7.45 23.28 -21.22
C LEU A 239 6.80 24.64 -21.15
N ASP A 240 5.65 24.78 -21.80
CA ASP A 240 4.87 25.99 -21.60
C ASP A 240 4.19 25.98 -20.22
N ARG A 241 3.79 27.19 -19.79
CA ARG A 241 3.12 27.39 -18.50
C ARG A 241 1.78 26.64 -18.41
N ALA A 242 1.05 26.51 -19.51
CA ALA A 242 -0.27 25.88 -19.54
C ALA A 242 -0.17 24.35 -19.39
N GLN A 243 0.79 23.70 -20.03
CA GLN A 243 1.13 22.30 -19.85
C GLN A 243 1.54 22.03 -18.40
N THR A 244 2.41 22.87 -17.84
CA THR A 244 2.88 22.74 -16.45
C THR A 244 1.73 22.86 -15.44
N ILE A 245 0.84 23.85 -15.62
CA ILE A 245 -0.37 24.00 -14.79
C ILE A 245 -1.31 22.80 -14.94
N SER A 246 -1.40 22.22 -16.14
CA SER A 246 -2.24 21.04 -16.38
C SER A 246 -1.70 19.82 -15.63
N ILE A 247 -0.39 19.56 -15.67
CA ILE A 247 0.24 18.49 -14.90
C ILE A 247 0.06 18.72 -13.39
N GLN A 248 0.19 19.97 -12.91
CA GLN A 248 -0.05 20.31 -11.51
C GLN A 248 -1.49 19.97 -11.07
N LYS A 249 -2.47 20.25 -11.92
CA LYS A 249 -3.87 19.91 -11.64
C LYS A 249 -4.06 18.40 -11.54
N GLU A 250 -3.47 17.63 -12.45
CA GLU A 250 -3.51 16.16 -12.42
C GLU A 250 -2.84 15.60 -11.16
N LEU A 251 -1.72 16.19 -10.72
CA LEU A 251 -1.04 15.81 -9.48
C LEU A 251 -1.94 16.01 -8.25
N ARG A 252 -2.65 17.13 -8.17
CA ARG A 252 -3.58 17.40 -7.05
C ARG A 252 -4.73 16.39 -7.00
N ILE A 253 -5.30 16.05 -8.16
CA ILE A 253 -6.35 15.03 -8.28
C ILE A 253 -5.82 13.65 -7.86
N PHE A 254 -4.60 13.31 -8.31
CA PHE A 254 -3.94 12.07 -7.96
C PHE A 254 -3.69 11.93 -6.45
N ILE A 255 -3.17 12.97 -5.80
CA ILE A 255 -2.93 12.99 -4.35
C ILE A 255 -4.23 12.71 -3.59
N GLY A 256 -5.32 13.43 -3.92
CA GLY A 256 -6.62 13.20 -3.28
C GLY A 256 -7.17 11.78 -3.54
N SER A 257 -6.95 11.24 -4.73
CA SER A 257 -7.36 9.86 -5.07
C SER A 257 -6.57 8.82 -4.28
N LEU A 258 -5.27 9.04 -4.10
CA LEU A 258 -4.39 8.18 -3.33
C LEU A 258 -4.79 8.15 -1.86
N GLU A 259 -5.08 9.30 -1.26
CA GLU A 259 -5.57 9.40 0.11
C GLU A 259 -6.92 8.69 0.28
N ALA A 260 -7.84 8.86 -0.68
CA ALA A 260 -9.14 8.20 -0.65
C ALA A 260 -9.01 6.68 -0.71
N ILE A 261 -8.11 6.14 -1.53
CA ILE A 261 -7.85 4.69 -1.59
C ILE A 261 -7.28 4.21 -0.27
N PHE A 262 -6.23 4.86 0.24
CA PHE A 262 -5.63 4.48 1.53
C PHE A 262 -6.68 4.47 2.64
N ASN A 263 -7.45 5.54 2.79
CA ASN A 263 -8.47 5.67 3.83
C ASN A 263 -9.52 4.56 3.71
N ARG A 264 -9.97 4.21 2.50
CA ARG A 264 -10.93 3.12 2.30
C ARG A 264 -10.39 1.78 2.81
N HIS A 265 -9.16 1.41 2.43
CA HIS A 265 -8.54 0.15 2.89
C HIS A 265 -8.26 0.16 4.39
N TYR A 266 -7.79 1.28 4.92
CA TYR A 266 -7.56 1.47 6.35
C TYR A 266 -8.85 1.28 7.15
N GLU A 267 -9.93 1.95 6.73
CA GLU A 267 -11.24 1.87 7.38
C GLU A 267 -11.84 0.46 7.28
N ASN A 268 -11.69 -0.22 6.14
CA ASN A 268 -12.10 -1.62 6.01
C ASN A 268 -11.39 -2.51 7.04
N CYS A 269 -10.06 -2.37 7.18
CA CYS A 269 -9.31 -3.12 8.19
C CYS A 269 -9.74 -2.75 9.62
N ARG A 270 -9.88 -1.45 9.91
CA ARG A 270 -10.29 -0.94 11.23
C ARG A 270 -11.64 -1.51 11.65
N MET A 271 -12.66 -1.40 10.81
CA MET A 271 -14.00 -1.92 11.09
C MET A 271 -14.01 -3.43 11.34
N ARG A 272 -13.17 -4.19 10.63
CA ARG A 272 -13.08 -5.66 10.79
C ARG A 272 -12.36 -6.06 12.08
N ILE A 273 -11.40 -5.27 12.52
CA ILE A 273 -10.68 -5.48 13.78
C ILE A 273 -11.56 -5.07 14.96
N GLU A 274 -12.15 -3.87 14.93
CA GLU A 274 -13.00 -3.35 16.01
C GLU A 274 -14.35 -4.05 16.10
N GLY A 275 -14.99 -4.35 14.96
CA GLY A 275 -16.23 -5.13 14.89
C GLY A 275 -16.04 -6.62 15.16
N GLY A 276 -14.80 -7.08 15.24
CA GLY A 276 -14.44 -8.45 15.64
C GLY A 276 -14.56 -8.72 17.14
N GLU A 277 -14.60 -7.67 17.97
CA GLU A 277 -14.74 -7.81 19.43
C GLU A 277 -16.17 -8.22 19.89
N THR A 278 -17.15 -8.29 18.98
CA THR A 278 -18.53 -8.70 19.29
C THR A 278 -18.85 -10.19 19.04
N ARG A 279 -17.84 -11.06 19.03
CA ARG A 279 -18.06 -12.51 19.26
C ARG A 279 -17.57 -12.86 20.66
N LEU A 280 -18.39 -12.50 21.65
CA LEU A 280 -18.24 -12.96 23.02
C LEU A 280 -18.02 -14.48 23.03
N PRO A 281 -17.00 -14.99 23.74
CA PRO A 281 -17.04 -16.37 24.19
C PRO A 281 -18.30 -16.51 25.06
N GLN A 282 -19.11 -17.52 24.78
CA GLN A 282 -20.12 -17.97 25.73
C GLN A 282 -19.41 -18.34 27.03
N LYS A 283 -19.37 -17.41 27.98
CA LYS A 283 -18.98 -17.69 29.35
C LYS A 283 -20.27 -17.95 30.13
N ASN A 284 -20.41 -19.21 30.52
CA ASN A 284 -21.31 -19.58 31.61
C ASN A 284 -21.01 -18.69 32.82
N ARG A 285 -22.10 -18.30 33.49
CA ARG A 285 -22.13 -17.50 34.71
C ARG A 285 -21.27 -18.17 35.80
N ASP A 286 -20.44 -17.41 36.51
CA ASP A 286 -20.80 -16.84 37.81
C ASP A 286 -19.63 -16.04 38.44
N ASP A 287 -20.05 -15.10 39.29
CA ASP A 287 -19.36 -14.40 40.39
C ASP A 287 -18.43 -13.18 40.19
N LYS A 288 -19.03 -12.01 40.52
CA LYS A 288 -18.61 -10.90 41.42
C LYS A 288 -17.09 -10.67 41.64
N CYS A 289 -16.61 -9.43 41.40
CA CYS A 289 -16.65 -8.30 42.35
C CYS A 289 -15.80 -7.09 41.86
N SER A 290 -16.34 -5.88 42.10
CA SER A 290 -15.72 -4.56 42.43
C SER A 290 -14.44 -4.01 41.74
N HIS A 291 -14.65 -2.85 41.10
CA HIS A 291 -14.01 -1.53 41.31
C HIS A 291 -12.63 -1.19 40.71
N GLY A 292 -12.64 -0.10 39.92
CA GLY A 292 -11.48 0.74 39.59
C GLY A 292 -11.72 1.58 38.33
N ASN A 293 -12.60 2.60 38.38
CA ASN A 293 -12.76 3.53 37.26
C ASN A 293 -11.51 4.43 37.16
N VAL A 294 -10.59 4.09 36.26
CA VAL A 294 -9.62 5.03 35.71
C VAL A 294 -10.28 5.70 34.53
N ILE A 295 -10.58 6.99 34.66
CA ILE A 295 -11.15 7.79 33.57
C ILE A 295 -10.06 7.96 32.52
N GLU A 296 -10.17 7.25 31.40
CA GLU A 296 -9.31 7.47 30.23
C GLU A 296 -9.51 8.89 29.69
N PRO A 297 -8.43 9.64 29.39
CA PRO A 297 -8.55 10.98 28.84
C PRO A 297 -9.18 10.93 27.45
N SER A 298 -10.12 11.85 27.22
CA SER A 298 -10.81 11.98 25.93
C SER A 298 -9.82 12.17 24.78
N ILE A 299 -10.19 11.76 23.57
CA ILE A 299 -9.38 11.93 22.34
C ILE A 299 -8.90 13.39 22.20
N GLY A 300 -9.74 14.37 22.56
CA GLY A 300 -9.38 15.79 22.55
C GLY A 300 -8.29 16.19 23.56
N GLN A 301 -8.17 15.50 24.70
CA GLN A 301 -7.06 15.72 25.64
C GLN A 301 -5.76 15.11 25.12
N ARG A 302 -5.82 13.91 24.53
CA ARG A 302 -4.65 13.24 23.94
C ARG A 302 -4.06 14.02 22.75
N LEU A 303 -4.92 14.64 21.93
CA LEU A 303 -4.47 15.50 20.83
C LEU A 303 -3.75 16.76 21.33
N ARG A 304 -4.23 17.37 22.44
CA ARG A 304 -3.56 18.52 23.06
C ARG A 304 -2.21 18.15 23.67
N GLU A 305 -2.09 16.98 24.29
CA GLU A 305 -0.81 16.49 24.81
C GLU A 305 0.23 16.27 23.70
N ILE A 306 -0.19 15.70 22.57
CA ILE A 306 0.68 15.52 21.39
C ILE A 306 1.12 16.86 20.80
N GLU A 307 0.23 17.85 20.75
CA GLU A 307 0.54 19.20 20.26
C GLU A 307 1.55 19.92 21.18
N ILE A 308 1.39 19.79 22.50
CA ILE A 308 2.34 20.32 23.50
C ILE A 308 3.71 19.65 23.37
N ASP A 309 3.76 18.33 23.20
CA ASP A 309 5.01 17.59 23.05
C ASP A 309 5.72 17.94 21.73
N HIS A 310 4.96 18.18 20.65
CA HIS A 310 5.51 18.65 19.38
C HIS A 310 6.11 20.05 19.51
N LEU A 311 5.42 20.99 20.18
CA LEU A 311 5.94 22.34 20.43
C LEU A 311 7.24 22.32 21.24
N ARG A 312 7.29 21.51 22.31
CA ARG A 312 8.51 21.33 23.13
C ARG A 312 9.67 20.71 22.34
N PHE A 313 9.37 19.80 21.42
CA PHE A 313 10.37 19.22 20.54
C PHE A 313 10.95 20.29 19.59
N MET A 314 10.09 21.13 19.02
CA MET A 314 10.51 22.22 18.13
C MET A 314 11.36 23.27 18.87
N GLU A 315 11.02 23.61 20.10
CA GLU A 315 11.83 24.50 20.96
C GLU A 315 13.23 23.92 21.21
N LYS A 316 13.34 22.63 21.56
CA LYS A 316 14.64 21.97 21.74
C LYS A 316 15.48 21.92 20.48
N VAL A 317 14.85 21.72 19.32
CA VAL A 317 15.55 21.73 18.02
C VAL A 317 16.08 23.13 17.71
N GLN A 318 15.35 24.17 18.08
CA GLN A 318 15.77 25.56 17.90
C GLN A 318 16.96 25.91 18.84
N GLU A 319 16.90 25.53 20.11
CA GLU A 319 18.01 25.71 21.07
C GLU A 319 19.30 24.99 20.60
N LEU A 320 19.16 23.77 20.06
CA LEU A 320 20.29 23.01 19.53
C LEU A 320 20.92 23.65 18.29
N LYS A 321 20.12 24.31 17.45
CA LYS A 321 20.61 25.06 16.29
C LYS A 321 21.36 26.32 16.73
N GLU A 322 20.87 27.03 17.74
CA GLU A 322 21.50 28.25 18.27
C GLU A 322 22.82 27.97 18.99
N LEU A 323 22.94 26.79 19.64
CA LEU A 323 24.20 26.33 20.22
C LEU A 323 25.26 25.96 19.15
N GLN A 324 24.84 25.57 17.94
CA GLN A 324 25.76 25.26 16.83
C GLN A 324 26.24 26.50 16.09
N THR A 325 25.44 27.58 16.03
CA THR A 325 25.84 28.85 15.39
C THR A 325 26.70 29.75 16.28
N ASN A 326 26.62 29.64 17.61
CA ASN A 326 27.40 30.45 18.56
C ASN A 326 28.76 29.82 18.97
N GLY A 327 29.11 28.67 18.39
CA GLY A 327 30.35 27.93 18.66
C GLY A 327 31.44 28.05 17.58
N GLN A 328 31.33 29.03 16.66
CA GLN A 328 32.36 29.35 15.65
C GLN A 328 33.09 30.64 15.96
#